data_AF-A0A431KYL9-F1
#
_entry.id   AF-A0A431KYL9-F1
#
_cell.length_a   1.000
_cell.length_b   1.000
_cell.length_c   1.000
_cell.angle_alpha   90.00
_cell.angle_beta   90.00
_cell.angle_gamma   90.00
#
_symmetry.space_group_name_H-M   'P 1'
#
loop_
_entity.id
_entity.type
_entity.pdbx_description
1 polymer ?
#
loop_
_entity_poly.entity_id
_entity_poly.type
_entity_poly.pdbx_seq_one_letter_code
_entity_poly.pdbx_strand_id
1 'polypeptide(L)'
;MNKLVAELQRLFFYPGLSLDEEALLSGVAQVFDPLGPDGQLRAMVLGVSGADAWDCVAALWQAAQDDLQLPAPVMAVTGADGFQLWFSLADPVPLAKAGSFLAGLSRRYLAEVPTARLTPCPGTTVHVVPGINVASGKWSAFIDPSMGRVLAHEPWLDIAPNPERQADLLGNFLRIDRMAFERALVQLAPPPVVAAPSVVAEVQSGLPVLPTMGGTERLGVEGHFGDPQSFLLAVMNDPTASAAHRIDAAKALLPYWK
;
A
#
# COMPACT_ATOMS: atom_id res chain seq x y z
N MET A 1 9.44 21.82 21.30
CA MET A 1 9.01 21.08 20.10
C MET A 1 9.97 21.42 18.99
N ASN A 2 10.77 20.46 18.55
CA ASN A 2 11.65 20.65 17.40
C ASN A 2 10.82 20.89 16.12
N LYS A 3 11.27 21.79 15.23
CA LYS A 3 10.52 22.14 14.01
C LYS A 3 10.30 20.93 13.09
N LEU A 4 11.29 20.05 12.98
CA LEU A 4 11.19 18.81 12.19
C LEU A 4 10.10 17.88 12.75
N VAL A 5 10.06 17.72 14.07
CA VAL A 5 9.04 16.90 14.75
C VAL A 5 7.65 17.45 14.49
N ALA A 6 7.49 18.78 14.56
CA ALA A 6 6.22 19.43 14.26
C ALA A 6 5.75 19.22 12.81
N GLU A 7 6.66 19.30 11.83
CA GLU A 7 6.33 19.04 10.42
C GLU A 7 6.03 17.57 10.13
N LEU A 8 6.77 16.65 10.74
CA LEU A 8 6.48 15.23 10.69
C LEU A 8 5.09 14.94 11.25
N GLN A 9 4.80 15.42 12.46
CA GLN A 9 3.48 15.28 13.09
C GLN A 9 2.36 15.90 12.25
N ARG A 10 2.62 17.06 11.66
CA ARG A 10 1.69 17.70 10.74
C ARG A 10 1.44 16.78 9.54
N LEU A 11 2.44 16.22 8.90
CA LEU A 11 2.22 15.50 7.64
C LEU A 11 1.75 14.06 7.83
N PHE A 12 2.29 13.31 8.79
CA PHE A 12 2.19 11.85 8.76
C PHE A 12 1.52 11.21 9.97
N PHE A 13 1.49 11.89 11.12
CA PHE A 13 1.05 11.26 12.36
C PHE A 13 -0.38 11.64 12.74
N TYR A 14 -0.99 10.77 13.54
CA TYR A 14 -2.21 11.12 14.26
C TYR A 14 -1.91 12.12 15.37
N PRO A 15 -2.84 13.07 15.64
CA PRO A 15 -2.77 13.90 16.83
C PRO A 15 -2.65 13.03 18.08
N GLY A 16 -1.62 13.26 18.89
CA GLY A 16 -1.34 12.50 20.11
C GLY A 16 -0.24 11.45 19.99
N LEU A 17 0.18 11.07 18.76
CA LEU A 17 1.40 10.29 18.59
C LEU A 17 2.63 11.19 18.83
N SER A 18 3.43 10.80 19.81
CA SER A 18 4.64 11.52 20.19
C SER A 18 5.84 10.75 19.65
N LEU A 19 6.67 11.45 18.87
CA LEU A 19 7.98 10.94 18.48
C LEU A 19 8.97 11.22 19.61
N ASP A 20 9.93 10.33 19.80
CA ASP A 20 11.09 10.63 20.64
C ASP A 20 11.98 11.63 19.89
N GLU A 21 11.91 12.90 20.31
CA GLU A 21 12.66 14.00 19.70
C GLU A 21 14.17 13.76 19.80
N GLU A 22 14.64 13.23 20.93
CA GLU A 22 16.08 13.04 21.17
C GLU A 22 16.62 11.93 20.27
N ALA A 23 15.89 10.80 20.19
CA ALA A 23 16.23 9.72 19.29
C ALA A 23 16.19 10.15 17.81
N LEU A 24 15.27 11.06 17.42
CA LEU A 24 15.16 11.55 16.04
C LEU A 24 16.37 12.41 15.69
N LEU A 25 16.76 13.32 16.59
CA LEU A 25 17.89 14.22 16.39
C LEU A 25 19.24 13.51 16.48
N SER A 26 19.33 12.43 17.25
CA SER A 26 20.52 11.57 17.30
C SER A 26 20.58 10.55 16.16
N GLY A 27 19.54 10.44 15.33
CA GLY A 27 19.46 9.50 14.21
C GLY A 27 19.23 8.05 14.60
N VAL A 28 18.82 7.79 15.83
CA VAL A 28 18.48 6.44 16.27
C VAL A 28 17.29 5.97 15.44
N ALA A 29 17.40 4.76 14.89
CA ALA A 29 16.35 4.17 14.06
C ALA A 29 15.07 4.05 14.87
N GLN A 30 14.07 4.83 14.48
CA GLN A 30 12.73 4.78 15.04
C GLN A 30 11.78 4.21 14.02
N VAL A 31 10.73 3.58 14.52
CA VAL A 31 9.63 3.11 13.70
C VAL A 31 8.32 3.65 14.26
N PHE A 32 7.36 3.89 13.38
CA PHE A 32 6.00 4.23 13.80
C PHE A 32 4.98 3.39 13.05
N ASP A 33 3.84 3.19 13.69
CA ASP A 33 2.68 2.58 13.05
C ASP A 33 1.82 3.67 12.41
N PRO A 34 1.68 3.70 11.07
CA PRO A 34 0.78 4.64 10.42
C PRO A 34 -0.70 4.31 10.66
N LEU A 35 -1.01 3.10 11.16
CA LEU A 35 -2.36 2.68 11.54
C LEU A 35 -2.75 3.29 12.90
N GLY A 36 -3.76 4.14 12.86
CA GLY A 36 -4.39 4.68 14.07
C GLY A 36 -5.27 3.65 14.79
N PRO A 37 -5.72 3.96 16.01
CA PRO A 37 -6.51 3.04 16.84
C PRO A 37 -7.83 2.58 16.18
N ASP A 38 -8.38 3.38 15.26
CA ASP A 38 -9.63 3.08 14.54
C ASP A 38 -9.42 2.28 13.24
N GLY A 39 -8.22 1.75 12.98
CA GLY A 39 -7.91 1.02 11.75
C GLY A 39 -7.83 1.92 10.50
N GLN A 40 -7.63 3.22 10.69
CA GLN A 40 -7.46 4.20 9.64
C GLN A 40 -6.03 4.74 9.66
N LEU A 41 -5.55 5.26 8.54
CA LEU A 41 -4.20 5.81 8.40
C LEU A 41 -4.21 7.25 7.87
N ARG A 42 -3.17 8.01 8.22
CA ARG A 42 -2.92 9.37 7.70
C ARG A 42 -1.74 9.46 6.75
N ALA A 43 -0.95 8.40 6.65
CA ALA A 43 0.22 8.35 5.79
C ALA A 43 0.28 7.01 5.07
N MET A 44 0.71 7.04 3.82
CA MET A 44 1.05 5.85 3.04
C MET A 44 2.46 6.02 2.50
N VAL A 45 3.23 4.94 2.48
CA VAL A 45 4.59 4.95 1.94
C VAL A 45 4.70 3.92 0.83
N LEU A 46 5.36 4.29 -0.26
CA LEU A 46 5.73 3.38 -1.33
C LEU A 46 7.23 3.46 -1.55
N GLY A 47 7.94 2.38 -1.23
CA GLY A 47 9.36 2.22 -1.48
C GLY A 47 9.63 1.55 -2.83
N VAL A 48 10.70 1.97 -3.49
CA VAL A 48 11.28 1.30 -4.66
C VAL A 48 12.79 1.17 -4.42
N SER A 49 13.31 -0.06 -4.46
CA SER A 49 14.74 -0.36 -4.28
C SER A 49 15.38 -0.87 -5.57
N GLY A 50 16.71 -0.90 -5.63
CA GLY A 50 17.51 -1.47 -6.72
C GLY A 50 17.85 -0.51 -7.87
N ALA A 51 18.45 -1.07 -8.94
CA ALA A 51 18.90 -0.31 -10.11
C ALA A 51 17.75 0.43 -10.81
N ASP A 52 17.96 1.69 -11.19
CA ASP A 52 16.95 2.55 -11.84
C ASP A 52 15.73 2.88 -10.95
N ALA A 53 15.82 2.65 -9.63
CA ALA A 53 14.79 3.05 -8.68
C ALA A 53 14.47 4.55 -8.78
N TRP A 54 15.50 5.37 -9.03
CA TRP A 54 15.34 6.81 -9.24
C TRP A 54 14.38 7.12 -10.38
N ASP A 55 14.62 6.59 -11.59
CA ASP A 55 13.81 6.95 -12.75
C ASP A 55 12.36 6.47 -12.58
N CYS A 56 12.14 5.31 -11.96
CA CYS A 56 10.82 4.80 -11.62
C CYS A 56 10.08 5.73 -10.63
N VAL A 57 10.76 6.13 -9.55
CA VAL A 57 10.18 6.98 -8.51
C VAL A 57 9.97 8.41 -8.99
N ALA A 58 10.87 8.95 -9.81
CA ALA A 58 10.73 10.26 -10.42
C ALA A 58 9.53 10.30 -11.38
N ALA A 59 9.37 9.28 -12.22
CA ALA A 59 8.22 9.17 -13.11
C ALA A 59 6.90 9.09 -12.32
N LEU A 60 6.85 8.28 -11.26
CA LEU A 60 5.69 8.20 -10.38
C LEU A 60 5.40 9.52 -9.65
N TRP A 61 6.44 10.22 -9.16
CA TRP A 61 6.30 11.50 -8.48
C TRP A 61 5.67 12.57 -9.40
N GLN A 62 6.08 12.61 -10.67
CA GLN A 62 5.49 13.49 -11.68
C GLN A 62 4.05 13.07 -12.00
N ALA A 63 3.82 11.79 -12.29
CA ALA A 63 2.50 11.30 -12.66
C ALA A 63 1.46 11.48 -11.53
N ALA A 64 1.86 11.41 -10.27
CA ALA A 64 0.97 11.71 -9.14
C ALA A 64 0.42 13.14 -9.21
N GLN A 65 1.19 14.09 -9.71
CA GLN A 65 0.78 15.49 -9.85
C GLN A 65 0.06 15.73 -11.18
N ASP A 66 0.63 15.27 -12.28
CA ASP A 66 0.13 15.56 -13.63
C ASP A 66 -1.13 14.75 -13.96
N ASP A 67 -1.11 13.44 -13.74
CA ASP A 67 -2.24 12.58 -14.09
C ASP A 67 -3.31 12.58 -13.00
N LEU A 68 -2.89 12.34 -11.74
CA LEU A 68 -3.82 12.16 -10.63
C LEU A 68 -4.24 13.48 -9.97
N GLN A 69 -3.58 14.59 -10.32
CA GLN A 69 -3.86 15.92 -9.77
C GLN A 69 -3.78 15.93 -8.23
N LEU A 70 -2.79 15.21 -7.69
CA LEU A 70 -2.50 15.16 -6.26
C LEU A 70 -1.42 16.18 -5.91
N PRO A 71 -1.40 16.68 -4.66
CA PRO A 71 -0.22 17.34 -4.12
C PRO A 71 1.04 16.50 -4.28
N ALA A 72 2.18 17.16 -4.46
CA ALA A 72 3.49 16.51 -4.54
C ALA A 72 3.68 15.56 -3.34
N PRO A 73 3.96 14.26 -3.57
CA PRO A 73 4.34 13.38 -2.49
C PRO A 73 5.74 13.76 -1.98
N VAL A 74 5.96 13.58 -0.68
CA VAL A 74 7.27 13.80 -0.07
C VAL A 74 8.21 12.67 -0.50
N MET A 75 9.44 13.01 -0.83
CA MET A 75 10.44 12.05 -1.30
C MET A 75 11.54 11.85 -0.26
N ALA A 76 11.96 10.61 -0.08
CA ALA A 76 13.05 10.26 0.82
C ALA A 76 13.99 9.24 0.19
N VAL A 77 15.26 9.30 0.59
CA VAL A 77 16.22 8.20 0.40
C VAL A 77 16.17 7.26 1.60
N THR A 78 16.25 5.95 1.36
CA THR A 78 16.07 4.95 2.43
C THR A 78 17.30 4.76 3.33
N GLY A 79 18.44 5.34 2.95
CA GLY A 79 19.72 5.02 3.58
C GLY A 79 20.22 3.61 3.20
N ALA A 80 19.59 2.94 2.24
CA ALA A 80 19.98 1.62 1.75
C ALA A 80 20.09 1.67 0.22
N ASP A 81 19.28 0.91 -0.51
CA ASP A 81 19.37 0.75 -1.97
C ASP A 81 18.15 1.34 -2.70
N GLY A 82 17.47 2.35 -2.14
CA GLY A 82 16.23 2.81 -2.74
C GLY A 82 15.70 4.17 -2.29
N PHE A 83 14.55 4.50 -2.87
CA PHE A 83 13.81 5.73 -2.63
C PHE A 83 12.41 5.40 -2.10
N GLN A 84 11.80 6.36 -1.41
CA GLN A 84 10.45 6.27 -0.90
C GLN A 84 9.64 7.50 -1.27
N LEU A 85 8.38 7.28 -1.63
CA LEU A 85 7.36 8.31 -1.75
C LEU A 85 6.38 8.21 -0.59
N TRP A 86 6.19 9.34 0.07
CA TRP A 86 5.36 9.51 1.25
C TRP A 86 4.14 10.35 0.87
N PHE A 87 2.96 9.75 0.99
CA PHE A 87 1.68 10.37 0.71
C PHE A 87 1.02 10.74 2.04
N SER A 88 0.83 12.05 2.26
CA SER A 88 0.15 12.59 3.44
C SER A 88 -1.34 12.76 3.14
N LEU A 89 -2.21 12.31 4.05
CA LEU A 89 -3.67 12.41 3.93
C LEU A 89 -4.22 13.41 4.95
N ALA A 90 -5.03 14.37 4.47
CA ALA A 90 -5.69 15.35 5.33
C ALA A 90 -6.74 14.69 6.23
N ASP A 91 -7.48 13.75 5.66
CA ASP A 91 -8.48 12.94 6.33
C ASP A 91 -7.98 11.51 6.50
N PRO A 92 -8.16 10.89 7.69
CA PRO A 92 -7.94 9.47 7.88
C PRO A 92 -8.69 8.61 6.85
N VAL A 93 -8.01 7.59 6.32
CA VAL A 93 -8.57 6.67 5.33
C VAL A 93 -8.48 5.22 5.85
N PRO A 94 -9.49 4.37 5.62
CA PRO A 94 -9.41 2.94 5.97
C PRO A 94 -8.27 2.21 5.27
N LEU A 95 -7.65 1.25 5.97
CA LEU A 95 -6.54 0.43 5.44
C LEU A 95 -6.82 -0.18 4.07
N ALA A 96 -8.05 -0.68 3.84
CA ALA A 96 -8.43 -1.28 2.57
C ALA A 96 -8.38 -0.29 1.39
N LYS A 97 -8.79 0.97 1.60
CA LYS A 97 -8.73 2.01 0.56
C LYS A 97 -7.27 2.42 0.29
N ALA A 98 -6.46 2.57 1.33
CA ALA A 98 -5.03 2.88 1.19
C ALA A 98 -4.26 1.78 0.46
N GLY A 99 -4.50 0.51 0.81
CA GLY A 99 -3.93 -0.64 0.10
C GLY A 99 -4.35 -0.66 -1.37
N SER A 100 -5.62 -0.39 -1.67
CA SER A 100 -6.12 -0.31 -3.06
C SER A 100 -5.46 0.82 -3.85
N PHE A 101 -5.25 1.99 -3.22
CA PHE A 101 -4.56 3.12 -3.82
C PHE A 101 -3.11 2.77 -4.18
N LEU A 102 -2.33 2.25 -3.22
CA LEU A 102 -0.94 1.85 -3.47
C LEU A 102 -0.83 0.73 -4.52
N ALA A 103 -1.72 -0.27 -4.47
CA ALA A 103 -1.76 -1.33 -5.47
C ALA A 103 -2.11 -0.78 -6.87
N GLY A 104 -2.98 0.22 -6.94
CA GLY A 104 -3.30 0.94 -8.17
C GLY A 104 -2.10 1.72 -8.73
N LEU A 105 -1.37 2.44 -7.88
CA LEU A 105 -0.13 3.14 -8.28
C LEU A 105 0.90 2.15 -8.82
N SER A 106 1.18 1.08 -8.07
CA SER A 106 2.14 0.06 -8.49
C SER A 106 1.75 -0.57 -9.82
N ARG A 107 0.47 -0.90 -10.01
CA ARG A 107 -0.01 -1.51 -11.26
C ARG A 107 0.05 -0.56 -12.45
N ARG A 108 -0.23 0.73 -12.27
CA ARG A 108 -0.34 1.69 -13.37
C ARG A 108 1.01 2.29 -13.78
N TYR A 109 1.84 2.62 -12.79
CA TYR A 109 3.07 3.39 -13.02
C TYR A 109 4.35 2.58 -12.80
N LEU A 110 4.26 1.46 -12.07
CA LEU A 110 5.40 0.61 -11.75
C LEU A 110 5.21 -0.83 -12.26
N ALA A 111 4.42 -1.01 -13.33
CA ALA A 111 4.09 -2.33 -13.89
C ALA A 111 5.35 -3.13 -14.29
N GLU A 112 6.37 -2.43 -14.79
CA GLU A 112 7.64 -3.00 -15.22
C GLU A 112 8.61 -3.26 -14.06
N VAL A 113 8.32 -2.76 -12.86
CA VAL A 113 9.19 -2.95 -11.69
C VAL A 113 8.84 -4.28 -11.02
N PRO A 114 9.82 -5.18 -10.82
CA PRO A 114 9.60 -6.43 -10.09
C PRO A 114 8.99 -6.18 -8.72
N THR A 115 7.97 -6.95 -8.35
CA THR A 115 7.27 -6.80 -7.06
C THR A 115 8.20 -6.94 -5.84
N ALA A 116 9.28 -7.74 -5.96
CA ALA A 116 10.30 -7.88 -4.93
C ALA A 116 11.07 -6.57 -4.63
N ARG A 117 11.05 -5.61 -5.56
CA ARG A 117 11.69 -4.29 -5.43
C ARG A 117 10.72 -3.21 -4.95
N LEU A 118 9.43 -3.54 -4.86
CA LEU A 118 8.40 -2.62 -4.40
C LEU A 118 8.07 -2.90 -2.94
N THR A 119 8.01 -1.85 -2.13
CA THR A 119 7.65 -1.94 -0.72
C THR A 119 6.45 -1.03 -0.44
N PRO A 120 5.23 -1.46 -0.77
CA PRO A 120 4.01 -0.72 -0.41
C PRO A 120 3.70 -0.92 1.08
N CYS A 121 3.64 0.17 1.83
CA CYS A 121 3.32 0.19 3.25
C CYS A 121 2.04 1.03 3.49
N PRO A 122 0.85 0.45 3.31
CA PRO A 122 -0.41 1.16 3.58
C PRO A 122 -0.73 1.24 5.08
N GLY A 123 -0.21 0.33 5.91
CA GLY A 123 -0.54 0.24 7.34
C GLY A 123 0.42 -0.62 8.13
N THR A 124 1.63 -0.83 7.59
CA THR A 124 2.71 -1.54 8.26
C THR A 124 3.64 -0.53 8.90
N THR A 125 4.29 -0.95 9.98
CA THR A 125 5.32 -0.18 10.64
C THR A 125 6.37 0.33 9.65
N VAL A 126 6.58 1.65 9.62
CA VAL A 126 7.55 2.31 8.75
C VAL A 126 8.64 2.97 9.57
N HIS A 127 9.85 2.99 9.03
CA HIS A 127 10.96 3.72 9.64
C HIS A 127 10.75 5.23 9.54
N VAL A 128 11.01 5.94 10.63
CA VAL A 128 10.97 7.40 10.65
C VAL A 128 12.18 7.93 9.87
N VAL A 129 11.94 8.93 9.03
CA VAL A 129 12.96 9.67 8.29
C VAL A 129 13.01 11.09 8.87
N PRO A 130 14.21 11.71 9.02
CA PRO A 130 15.54 11.13 8.84
C PRO A 130 15.96 10.18 9.97
N GLY A 131 16.85 9.24 9.67
CA GLY A 131 17.39 8.29 10.64
C GLY A 131 18.45 7.35 10.04
N ILE A 132 19.30 6.77 10.89
CA ILE A 132 20.35 5.84 10.44
C ILE A 132 19.72 4.49 10.09
N ASN A 133 20.00 4.01 8.88
CA ASN A 133 19.69 2.65 8.49
C ASN A 133 20.67 1.70 9.19
N VAL A 134 20.15 0.83 10.06
CA VAL A 134 20.98 -0.05 10.89
C VAL A 134 21.81 -1.07 10.10
N ALA A 135 21.38 -1.44 8.90
CA ALA A 135 22.06 -2.43 8.08
C ALA A 135 23.23 -1.83 7.31
N SER A 136 23.08 -0.61 6.78
CA SER A 136 24.13 0.07 5.99
C SER A 136 24.98 1.03 6.82
N GLY A 137 24.49 1.47 7.98
CA GLY A 137 25.08 2.57 8.76
C GLY A 137 24.94 3.95 8.10
N LYS A 138 24.17 4.07 7.01
CA LYS A 138 23.97 5.32 6.27
C LYS A 138 22.67 6.01 6.63
N TRP A 139 22.59 7.31 6.36
CA TRP A 139 21.44 8.11 6.74
C TRP A 139 20.35 8.08 5.67
N SER A 140 19.12 7.85 6.12
CA SER A 140 17.91 8.21 5.39
C SER A 140 17.60 9.70 5.58
N ALA A 141 17.03 10.34 4.57
CA ALA A 141 16.70 11.76 4.60
C ALA A 141 15.60 12.08 3.59
N PHE A 142 14.80 13.10 3.90
CA PHE A 142 13.94 13.73 2.90
C PHE A 142 14.78 14.54 1.93
N ILE A 143 14.45 14.44 0.65
CA ILE A 143 15.19 15.09 -0.43
C ILE A 143 14.24 15.86 -1.34
N ASP A 144 14.75 16.92 -1.95
CA ASP A 144 14.08 17.54 -3.08
C ASP A 144 14.23 16.64 -4.31
N PRO A 145 13.19 16.49 -5.16
CA PRO A 145 13.29 15.68 -6.38
C PRO A 145 14.46 16.07 -7.30
N SER A 146 14.89 17.34 -7.30
CA SER A 146 16.07 17.78 -8.07
C SER A 146 17.38 17.10 -7.63
N MET A 147 17.45 16.61 -6.40
CA MET A 147 18.62 15.90 -5.87
C MET A 147 18.64 14.41 -6.21
N GLY A 148 17.51 13.83 -6.59
CA GLY A 148 17.40 12.38 -6.67
C GLY A 148 18.27 11.74 -7.75
N ARG A 149 18.52 12.43 -8.86
CA ARG A 149 19.46 11.93 -9.89
C ARG A 149 20.90 11.85 -9.39
N VAL A 150 21.31 12.77 -8.50
CA VAL A 150 22.64 12.74 -7.88
C VAL A 150 22.76 11.54 -6.93
N LEU A 151 21.67 11.20 -6.24
CA LEU A 151 21.60 10.12 -5.27
C LEU A 151 21.15 8.78 -5.89
N ALA A 152 21.05 8.68 -7.23
CA ALA A 152 20.49 7.51 -7.91
C ALA A 152 21.30 6.23 -7.67
N HIS A 153 22.62 6.35 -7.57
CA HIS A 153 23.53 5.22 -7.30
C HIS A 153 23.84 5.08 -5.80
N GLU A 154 23.72 6.16 -5.04
CA GLU A 154 23.99 6.23 -3.61
C GLU A 154 22.79 6.86 -2.89
N PRO A 155 21.65 6.15 -2.76
CA PRO A 155 20.43 6.68 -2.15
C PRO A 155 20.54 6.70 -0.62
N TRP A 156 21.50 7.48 -0.14
CA TRP A 156 21.78 7.71 1.28
C TRP A 156 22.59 9.00 1.46
N LEU A 157 22.72 9.45 2.72
CA LEU A 157 23.69 10.45 3.11
C LEU A 157 24.76 9.84 4.02
N ASP A 158 26.00 10.30 3.89
CA ASP A 158 27.12 9.89 4.76
C ASP A 158 27.10 10.57 6.13
N ILE A 159 26.44 11.73 6.22
CA ILE A 159 26.35 12.54 7.42
C ILE A 159 24.89 12.77 7.81
N ALA A 160 24.66 13.07 9.08
CA ALA A 160 23.35 13.43 9.58
C ALA A 160 22.77 14.62 8.80
N PRO A 161 21.54 14.52 8.26
CA PRO A 161 20.90 15.66 7.63
C PRO A 161 20.59 16.72 8.69
N ASN A 162 20.74 17.99 8.33
CA ASN A 162 20.41 19.09 9.22
C ASN A 162 18.89 19.12 9.50
N PRO A 163 18.44 19.08 10.77
CA PRO A 163 17.02 19.01 11.13
C PRO A 163 16.21 20.22 10.66
N GLU A 164 16.77 21.43 10.71
CA GLU A 164 16.09 22.65 10.28
C GLU A 164 15.82 22.64 8.77
N ARG A 165 16.80 22.22 7.96
CA ARG A 165 16.64 22.06 6.50
C ARG A 165 15.62 20.99 6.15
N GLN A 166 15.59 19.88 6.89
CA GLN A 166 14.58 18.84 6.70
C GLN A 166 13.18 19.40 7.01
N ALA A 167 13.04 20.18 8.08
CA ALA A 167 11.78 20.82 8.43
C ALA A 167 11.33 21.87 7.38
N ASP A 168 12.25 22.71 6.91
CA ASP A 168 11.97 23.71 5.88
C ASP A 168 11.52 23.07 4.56
N LEU A 169 12.14 21.95 4.18
CA LEU A 169 11.73 21.16 3.03
C LEU A 169 10.30 20.64 3.21
N LEU A 170 9.99 20.00 4.35
CA LEU A 170 8.66 19.44 4.64
C LEU A 170 7.58 20.51 4.74
N GLY A 171 7.92 21.72 5.19
CA GLY A 171 6.99 22.84 5.30
C GLY A 171 6.31 23.23 3.97
N ASN A 172 6.93 22.91 2.84
CA ASN A 172 6.39 23.20 1.51
C ASN A 172 5.37 22.15 1.02
N PHE A 173 5.24 21.02 1.72
CA PHE A 173 4.37 19.93 1.31
C PHE A 173 2.96 20.04 1.91
N LEU A 174 1.98 19.69 1.08
CA LEU A 174 0.56 19.70 1.41
C LEU A 174 0.04 18.28 1.64
N ARG A 175 -1.07 18.19 2.39
CA ARG A 175 -1.80 16.93 2.57
C ARG A 175 -2.80 16.75 1.43
N ILE A 176 -3.00 15.52 1.00
CA ILE A 176 -4.03 15.14 0.03
C ILE A 176 -5.39 15.26 0.71
N ASP A 177 -6.28 16.08 0.17
CA ASP A 177 -7.66 16.17 0.65
C ASP A 177 -8.49 14.94 0.26
N ARG A 178 -9.62 14.71 0.95
CA ARG A 178 -10.49 13.55 0.70
C ARG A 178 -10.98 13.45 -0.74
N MET A 179 -11.36 14.57 -1.35
CA MET A 179 -11.93 14.57 -2.70
C MET A 179 -10.86 14.22 -3.74
N ALA A 180 -9.63 14.73 -3.56
CA ALA A 180 -8.48 14.40 -4.39
C ALA A 180 -8.11 12.92 -4.26
N PHE A 181 -8.09 12.40 -3.03
CA PHE A 181 -7.81 10.99 -2.78
C PHE A 181 -8.86 10.08 -3.44
N GLU A 182 -10.16 10.35 -3.25
CA GLU A 182 -11.23 9.52 -3.82
C GLU A 182 -11.23 9.53 -5.34
N ARG A 183 -10.99 10.69 -5.96
CA ARG A 183 -10.85 10.81 -7.41
C ARG A 183 -9.70 9.95 -7.93
N ALA A 184 -8.52 10.07 -7.31
CA ALA A 184 -7.36 9.28 -7.71
C ALA A 184 -7.61 7.79 -7.52
N LEU A 185 -8.29 7.39 -6.44
CA LEU A 185 -8.65 5.98 -6.19
C LEU A 185 -9.57 5.41 -7.29
N VAL A 186 -10.51 6.20 -7.81
CA VAL A 186 -11.34 5.80 -8.96
C VAL A 186 -10.51 5.69 -10.24
N GLN A 187 -9.62 6.64 -10.52
CA GLN A 187 -8.73 6.57 -11.69
C GLN A 187 -7.75 5.39 -11.65
N LEU A 188 -7.35 5.00 -10.44
CA LEU A 188 -6.46 3.88 -10.16
C LEU A 188 -7.20 2.56 -9.98
N ALA A 189 -8.53 2.52 -10.15
CA ALA A 189 -9.28 1.28 -10.11
C ALA A 189 -8.77 0.33 -11.22
N PRO A 190 -8.75 -0.99 -10.98
CA PRO A 190 -8.44 -1.94 -12.02
C PRO A 190 -9.45 -1.76 -13.16
N PRO A 191 -9.01 -1.86 -14.43
CA PRO A 191 -9.95 -1.85 -15.54
C PRO A 191 -10.99 -2.95 -15.29
N PRO A 192 -12.28 -2.69 -15.53
CA PRO A 192 -13.28 -3.73 -15.42
C PRO A 192 -12.84 -4.85 -16.35
N VAL A 193 -12.64 -6.05 -15.79
CA VAL A 193 -12.49 -7.24 -16.60
C VAL A 193 -13.80 -7.37 -17.35
N VAL A 194 -13.83 -6.90 -18.60
CA VAL A 194 -14.90 -7.21 -19.52
C VAL A 194 -14.84 -8.72 -19.66
N ALA A 195 -15.64 -9.42 -18.87
CA ALA A 195 -15.98 -10.79 -19.17
C ALA A 195 -16.45 -10.75 -20.62
N ALA A 196 -15.66 -11.36 -21.51
CA ALA A 196 -15.99 -11.42 -22.92
C ALA A 196 -17.47 -11.86 -23.01
N PRO A 197 -18.33 -11.16 -23.77
CA PRO A 197 -19.68 -11.61 -23.95
C PRO A 197 -19.58 -13.03 -24.48
N SER A 198 -20.02 -14.01 -23.68
CA SER A 198 -20.18 -15.37 -24.16
C SER A 198 -21.09 -15.27 -25.37
N VAL A 199 -20.52 -15.43 -26.55
CA VAL A 199 -21.26 -15.60 -27.79
C VAL A 199 -22.17 -16.80 -27.53
N VAL A 200 -23.43 -16.50 -27.27
CA VAL A 200 -24.53 -17.46 -27.26
C VAL A 200 -24.63 -17.98 -28.69
N ALA A 201 -23.89 -19.05 -28.96
CA ALA A 201 -24.06 -19.82 -30.18
C ALA A 201 -25.50 -20.34 -30.21
N GLU A 202 -26.21 -19.98 -31.27
CA GLU A 202 -27.57 -20.42 -31.57
C GLU A 202 -27.73 -21.93 -31.40
N VAL A 203 -28.85 -22.26 -30.78
CA VAL A 203 -29.29 -23.60 -30.39
C VAL A 203 -29.68 -24.38 -31.65
N GLN A 204 -28.86 -25.35 -32.06
CA GLN A 204 -29.35 -26.48 -32.86
C GLN A 204 -29.73 -27.61 -31.91
N SER A 205 -31.04 -27.86 -31.83
CA SER A 205 -31.67 -28.94 -31.06
C SER A 205 -31.13 -30.31 -31.44
N GLY A 206 -30.52 -31.02 -30.48
CA GLY A 206 -30.24 -32.44 -30.62
C GLY A 206 -29.24 -33.00 -29.61
N LEU A 207 -29.77 -33.51 -28.49
CA LEU A 207 -29.16 -34.45 -27.51
C LEU A 207 -28.22 -33.87 -26.41
N PRO A 208 -28.29 -34.40 -25.17
CA PRO A 208 -27.69 -33.78 -23.99
C PRO A 208 -26.29 -34.34 -23.72
N VAL A 209 -25.27 -33.48 -23.66
CA VAL A 209 -23.95 -33.84 -23.11
C VAL A 209 -23.42 -32.71 -22.20
N LEU A 210 -22.90 -33.16 -21.07
CA LEU A 210 -22.55 -32.48 -19.82
C LEU A 210 -21.62 -31.25 -19.93
N PRO A 211 -21.65 -30.36 -18.90
CA PRO A 211 -20.90 -29.12 -18.90
C PRO A 211 -19.40 -29.27 -18.64
N THR A 212 -18.68 -28.40 -19.35
CA THR A 212 -17.28 -27.99 -19.28
C THR A 212 -16.79 -27.65 -17.86
N MET A 213 -15.55 -28.07 -17.53
CA MET A 213 -14.81 -27.62 -16.34
C MET A 213 -13.55 -26.85 -16.76
N GLY A 214 -13.63 -25.53 -16.65
CA GLY A 214 -12.49 -24.62 -16.64
C GLY A 214 -12.90 -23.33 -15.96
N GLY A 215 -12.18 -22.94 -14.89
CA GLY A 215 -12.28 -21.60 -14.30
C GLY A 215 -12.60 -21.56 -12.81
N THR A 216 -11.55 -21.53 -11.99
CA THR A 216 -11.41 -20.79 -10.72
C THR A 216 -12.66 -20.62 -9.86
N GLU A 217 -12.78 -21.59 -8.95
CA GLU A 217 -13.58 -21.70 -7.72
C GLU A 217 -13.88 -20.36 -7.03
N ARG A 218 -15.00 -19.74 -7.41
CA ARG A 218 -15.85 -19.08 -6.43
C ARG A 218 -16.69 -20.18 -5.81
N LEU A 219 -16.49 -20.44 -4.51
CA LEU A 219 -17.37 -21.32 -3.74
C LEU A 219 -18.81 -20.85 -3.96
N GLY A 220 -19.59 -21.66 -4.69
CA GLY A 220 -20.99 -21.41 -5.05
C GLY A 220 -21.90 -21.65 -3.85
N VAL A 221 -21.61 -20.95 -2.76
CA VAL A 221 -22.34 -21.06 -1.50
C VAL A 221 -23.23 -19.82 -1.38
N GLU A 222 -24.04 -19.58 -2.41
CA GLU A 222 -25.15 -18.62 -2.37
C GLU A 222 -26.33 -19.25 -1.62
N GLY A 223 -26.21 -19.27 -0.30
CA GLY A 223 -27.30 -19.63 0.60
C GLY A 223 -27.20 -18.79 1.86
N HIS A 224 -28.30 -18.19 2.31
CA HIS A 224 -28.37 -17.66 3.66
C HIS A 224 -28.43 -18.85 4.62
N PHE A 225 -27.27 -19.35 5.08
CA PHE A 225 -27.22 -20.44 6.04
C PHE A 225 -27.58 -19.91 7.42
N GLY A 226 -28.82 -20.17 7.85
CA GLY A 226 -29.29 -19.81 9.19
C GLY A 226 -28.73 -20.69 10.30
N ASP A 227 -28.01 -21.76 9.96
CA ASP A 227 -27.50 -22.76 10.88
C ASP A 227 -26.08 -23.25 10.48
N PRO A 228 -25.12 -23.29 11.43
CA PRO A 228 -23.74 -23.74 11.19
C PRO A 228 -23.60 -25.15 10.59
N GLN A 229 -24.49 -26.07 10.96
CA GLN A 229 -24.44 -27.45 10.46
C GLN A 229 -24.85 -27.52 8.99
N SER A 230 -25.85 -26.75 8.60
CA SER A 230 -26.32 -26.64 7.21
C SER A 230 -25.24 -26.07 6.28
N PHE A 231 -24.46 -25.09 6.77
CA PHE A 231 -23.30 -24.57 6.03
C PHE A 231 -22.20 -25.62 5.87
N LEU A 232 -21.82 -26.33 6.94
CA LEU A 232 -20.80 -27.38 6.82
C LEU A 232 -21.24 -28.46 5.83
N LEU A 233 -22.50 -28.88 5.90
CA LEU A 233 -23.03 -29.93 5.04
C LEU A 233 -23.07 -29.50 3.56
N ALA A 234 -23.34 -28.23 3.28
CA ALA A 234 -23.21 -27.67 1.94
C ALA A 234 -21.76 -27.69 1.45
N VAL A 235 -20.80 -27.22 2.26
CA VAL A 235 -19.36 -27.21 1.91
C VAL A 235 -18.80 -28.63 1.70
N MET A 236 -19.25 -29.60 2.51
CA MET A 236 -18.81 -31.00 2.39
C MET A 236 -19.33 -31.69 1.13
N ASN A 237 -20.54 -31.33 0.69
CA ASN A 237 -21.19 -31.91 -0.49
C ASN A 237 -20.93 -31.14 -1.79
N ASP A 238 -20.30 -29.97 -1.70
CA ASP A 238 -19.92 -29.19 -2.88
C ASP A 238 -18.78 -29.91 -3.64
N PRO A 239 -19.02 -30.38 -4.88
CA PRO A 239 -18.01 -31.07 -5.68
C PRO A 239 -16.84 -30.17 -6.09
N THR A 240 -17.00 -28.85 -5.97
CA THR A 240 -15.96 -27.84 -6.26
C THR A 240 -15.17 -27.44 -5.02
N ALA A 241 -15.56 -27.87 -3.82
CA ALA A 241 -14.81 -27.60 -2.60
C ALA A 241 -13.66 -28.59 -2.42
N SER A 242 -12.43 -28.08 -2.37
CA SER A 242 -11.23 -28.88 -2.08
C SER A 242 -11.28 -29.52 -0.68
N ALA A 243 -10.58 -30.65 -0.50
CA ALA A 243 -10.50 -31.34 0.79
C ALA A 243 -9.92 -30.45 1.90
N ALA A 244 -9.00 -29.54 1.59
CA ALA A 244 -8.44 -28.59 2.55
C ALA A 244 -9.50 -27.59 3.03
N HIS A 245 -10.28 -27.00 2.11
CA HIS A 245 -11.35 -26.07 2.45
C HIS A 245 -12.46 -26.74 3.29
N ARG A 246 -12.76 -28.02 3.01
CA ARG A 246 -13.68 -28.82 3.82
C ARG A 246 -13.20 -29.02 5.26
N ILE A 247 -11.90 -29.29 5.44
CA ILE A 247 -11.28 -29.47 6.76
C ILE A 247 -11.27 -28.14 7.54
N ASP A 248 -10.95 -27.03 6.88
CA ASP A 248 -10.89 -25.72 7.53
C ASP A 248 -12.28 -25.22 7.93
N ALA A 249 -13.30 -25.45 7.08
CA ALA A 249 -14.69 -25.17 7.44
C ALA A 249 -15.14 -26.01 8.64
N ALA A 250 -14.82 -27.31 8.68
CA ALA A 250 -15.16 -28.16 9.82
C ALA A 250 -14.49 -27.66 11.12
N LYS A 251 -13.21 -27.30 11.06
CA LYS A 251 -12.46 -26.76 12.23
C LYS A 251 -13.04 -25.45 12.73
N ALA A 252 -13.38 -24.53 11.82
CA ALA A 252 -13.93 -23.22 12.17
C ALA A 252 -15.27 -23.32 12.93
N LEU A 253 -16.01 -24.42 12.72
CA LEU A 253 -17.34 -24.62 13.27
C LEU A 253 -17.37 -25.48 14.54
N LEU A 254 -16.26 -26.15 14.89
CA LEU A 254 -16.10 -26.90 16.15
C LEU A 254 -16.58 -26.15 17.42
N PRO A 255 -16.36 -24.84 17.58
CA PRO A 255 -16.81 -24.10 18.76
C PRO A 255 -18.33 -23.93 18.87
N TYR A 256 -19.07 -24.13 17.78
CA TYR A 256 -20.52 -23.86 17.68
C TYR A 256 -21.36 -25.14 17.83
N TRP A 257 -20.74 -26.32 17.88
CA TRP A 257 -21.40 -27.57 18.25
C TRP A 257 -21.23 -27.83 19.75
N LYS A 258 -22.28 -27.53 20.52
CA LYS A 258 -22.46 -27.98 21.91
C LYS A 258 -23.72 -28.82 22.02
#